data_AF-A0AAZ3P8W9-F1
#
_entry.id   AF-A0AAZ3P8W9-F1
#
_cell.length_a   1.000
_cell.length_b   1.000
_cell.length_c   1.000
_cell.angle_alpha   90.00
_cell.angle_beta   90.00
_cell.angle_gamma   90.00
#
_symmetry.space_group_name_H-M   'P 1'
#
loop_
_entity.id
_entity.type
_entity.pdbx_description
1 polymer ?
#
loop_
_entity_poly.entity_id
_entity_poly.type
_entity_poly.pdbx_seq_one_letter_code
_entity_poly.pdbx_strand_id
1 'polypeptide(L)'
;MRSKEFSVELQDRIVSRHRSGEGYQKMSAALKVPKNTVASIILKWKTFGTTKTLPRAGRRAKLHNRGRRALFREVIKNLMVTLTELRSSSVDMGEPSRRTTISAAFHQSGGSHSSVKGTRQLPKGTF
;
A
#
# COMPACT_ATOMS: atom_id res chain seq x y z
N MET A 1 -24.78 4.16 2.92
CA MET A 1 -25.20 2.79 3.31
C MET A 1 -23.97 1.89 3.32
N ARG A 2 -23.67 1.19 4.42
CA ARG A 2 -22.57 0.21 4.46
C ARG A 2 -23.11 -1.14 3.98
N SER A 3 -22.52 -1.69 2.93
CA SER A 3 -22.76 -3.06 2.50
C SER A 3 -22.32 -3.99 3.63
N LYS A 4 -23.23 -4.84 4.14
CA LYS A 4 -22.87 -5.87 5.12
C LYS A 4 -22.00 -6.90 4.38
N GLU A 5 -20.70 -6.87 4.62
CA GLU A 5 -19.80 -7.89 4.08
C GLU A 5 -20.24 -9.26 4.59
N PHE A 6 -20.17 -10.28 3.72
CA PHE A 6 -20.47 -11.66 4.11
C PHE A 6 -19.51 -12.10 5.22
N SER A 7 -20.02 -12.84 6.21
CA SER A 7 -19.13 -13.40 7.24
C SER A 7 -18.12 -14.35 6.59
N VAL A 8 -16.89 -14.34 7.11
CA VAL A 8 -15.79 -15.20 6.64
C VAL A 8 -16.22 -16.67 6.67
N GLU A 9 -16.90 -17.07 7.75
CA GLU A 9 -17.44 -18.43 7.93
C GLU A 9 -18.40 -18.85 6.80
N LEU A 10 -19.25 -17.93 6.32
CA LEU A 10 -20.20 -18.26 5.27
C LEU A 10 -19.51 -18.41 3.91
N GLN A 11 -18.46 -17.61 3.65
CA GLN A 11 -17.62 -17.76 2.46
C GLN A 11 -16.82 -19.06 2.50
N ASP A 12 -16.28 -19.44 3.65
CA ASP A 12 -15.55 -20.70 3.85
C ASP A 12 -16.46 -21.91 3.63
N ARG A 13 -17.70 -21.89 4.15
CA ARG A 13 -18.70 -22.95 3.89
C ARG A 13 -19.02 -23.09 2.41
N ILE A 14 -19.10 -21.98 1.67
CA ILE A 14 -19.28 -21.99 0.22
C ILE A 14 -18.07 -22.66 -0.47
N VAL A 15 -16.84 -22.27 -0.12
CA VAL A 15 -15.65 -22.87 -0.73
C VAL A 15 -15.52 -24.36 -0.41
N SER A 16 -15.82 -24.79 0.82
CA SER A 16 -15.79 -26.20 1.20
C SER A 16 -16.77 -27.05 0.40
N ARG A 17 -18.01 -26.58 0.23
CA ARG A 17 -19.03 -27.25 -0.61
C ARG A 17 -18.65 -27.25 -2.09
N HIS A 18 -17.99 -26.20 -2.57
CA HIS A 18 -17.50 -26.18 -3.95
C HIS A 18 -16.40 -27.23 -4.17
N ARG A 19 -15.49 -27.40 -3.19
CA ARG A 19 -14.44 -28.42 -3.20
C ARG A 19 -14.98 -29.85 -3.19
N SER A 20 -16.12 -30.09 -2.52
CA SER A 20 -16.82 -31.39 -2.57
C SER A 20 -17.60 -31.61 -3.87
N GLY A 21 -17.53 -30.70 -4.84
CA GLY A 21 -18.17 -30.83 -6.15
C GLY A 21 -19.66 -30.45 -6.17
N GLU A 22 -20.17 -29.76 -5.14
CA GLU A 22 -21.55 -29.29 -5.16
C GLU A 22 -21.77 -28.20 -6.22
N GLY A 23 -22.85 -28.32 -6.98
CA GLY A 23 -23.24 -27.32 -7.97
C GLY A 23 -23.80 -26.04 -7.33
N TYR A 24 -23.62 -24.90 -8.02
CA TYR A 24 -23.99 -23.57 -7.50
C TYR A 24 -25.45 -23.46 -7.02
N GLN A 25 -26.39 -24.14 -7.69
CA GLN A 25 -27.81 -24.12 -7.32
C GLN A 25 -28.08 -24.83 -5.99
N LYS A 26 -27.43 -25.98 -5.76
CA LYS A 26 -27.56 -26.73 -4.50
C LYS A 26 -27.00 -25.92 -3.32
N MET A 27 -25.85 -25.28 -3.51
CA MET A 27 -25.23 -24.42 -2.52
C MET A 27 -26.08 -23.18 -2.20
N SER A 28 -26.64 -22.55 -3.24
CA SER A 28 -27.52 -21.39 -3.12
C SER A 28 -28.76 -21.72 -2.29
N ALA A 29 -29.41 -22.85 -2.56
CA ALA A 29 -30.56 -23.32 -1.79
C ALA A 29 -30.19 -23.68 -0.34
N ALA A 30 -29.10 -24.42 -0.14
CA ALA A 30 -28.67 -24.87 1.19
C ALA A 30 -28.26 -23.72 2.13
N LEU A 31 -27.63 -22.68 1.59
CA LEU A 31 -27.12 -21.55 2.36
C LEU A 31 -28.07 -20.34 2.35
N LYS A 32 -29.18 -20.40 1.60
CA LYS A 32 -30.11 -19.27 1.37
C LYS A 32 -29.38 -18.02 0.84
N VAL A 33 -28.42 -18.23 -0.05
CA VAL A 33 -27.58 -17.18 -0.64
C VAL A 33 -27.90 -17.09 -2.14
N PRO A 34 -28.02 -15.88 -2.73
CA PRO A 34 -28.23 -15.75 -4.17
C PRO A 34 -27.13 -16.45 -4.98
N LYS A 35 -27.51 -17.14 -6.06
CA LYS A 35 -26.58 -17.87 -6.95
C LYS A 35 -25.44 -16.98 -7.47
N ASN A 36 -25.72 -15.71 -7.78
CA ASN A 36 -24.70 -14.75 -8.23
C ASN A 36 -23.63 -14.50 -7.14
N THR A 37 -24.04 -14.41 -5.87
CA THR A 37 -23.13 -14.25 -4.74
C THR A 37 -22.24 -15.48 -4.59
N VAL A 38 -22.81 -16.70 -4.67
CA VAL A 38 -22.04 -17.95 -4.65
C VAL A 38 -20.99 -17.97 -5.76
N ALA A 39 -21.39 -17.64 -6.99
CA ALA A 39 -20.49 -17.58 -8.14
C ALA A 39 -19.37 -16.55 -7.94
N SER A 40 -19.71 -15.35 -7.44
CA SER A 40 -18.72 -14.28 -7.20
C SER A 40 -17.68 -14.65 -6.13
N ILE A 41 -18.09 -15.38 -5.07
CA ILE A 41 -17.19 -15.85 -4.01
C ILE A 41 -16.24 -16.90 -4.57
N ILE A 42 -16.76 -17.86 -5.33
CA ILE A 42 -15.94 -18.93 -5.93
C ILE A 42 -14.98 -18.36 -6.97
N LEU A 43 -15.41 -17.39 -7.77
CA LEU A 43 -14.54 -16.69 -8.73
C LEU A 43 -13.39 -15.98 -8.00
N LYS A 44 -13.68 -15.18 -6.96
CA LYS A 44 -12.64 -14.53 -6.15
C LYS A 44 -11.69 -15.54 -5.52
N TRP A 45 -12.23 -16.63 -4.96
CA TRP A 45 -11.42 -17.68 -4.37
C TRP A 45 -10.49 -18.34 -5.39
N LYS A 46 -10.95 -18.59 -6.63
CA LYS A 46 -10.09 -19.09 -7.71
C LYS A 46 -8.98 -18.11 -8.11
N THR A 47 -9.25 -16.80 -8.07
CA THR A 47 -8.27 -15.77 -8.45
C THR A 47 -7.24 -15.50 -7.35
N PHE A 48 -7.68 -15.37 -6.09
CA PHE A 48 -6.82 -14.93 -4.99
C PHE A 48 -6.40 -16.05 -4.04
N GLY A 49 -7.04 -17.22 -4.11
CA GLY A 49 -6.82 -18.35 -3.20
C GLY A 49 -7.41 -18.17 -1.81
N THR A 50 -7.95 -16.99 -1.49
CA THR A 50 -8.45 -16.63 -0.15
C THR A 50 -9.92 -16.25 -0.17
N THR A 51 -10.65 -16.62 0.87
CA THR A 51 -12.02 -16.16 1.15
C THR A 51 -12.01 -14.79 1.81
N LYS A 52 -11.06 -14.55 2.72
CA LYS A 52 -10.92 -13.29 3.47
C LYS A 52 -10.92 -12.06 2.53
N THR A 53 -11.71 -11.05 2.91
CA THR A 53 -11.69 -9.74 2.25
C THR A 53 -10.28 -9.16 2.38
N LEU A 54 -9.58 -9.03 1.26
CA LEU A 54 -8.29 -8.36 1.23
C LEU A 54 -8.49 -6.84 1.45
N PRO A 55 -7.57 -6.17 2.15
CA PRO A 55 -7.60 -4.72 2.23
C PRO A 55 -7.60 -4.17 0.80
N ARG A 56 -8.49 -3.20 0.55
CA ARG A 56 -8.59 -2.58 -0.76
C ARG A 56 -7.21 -2.06 -1.17
N ALA A 57 -6.76 -2.43 -2.37
CA ALA A 57 -5.52 -1.90 -2.91
C ALA A 57 -5.59 -0.36 -2.93
N GLY A 58 -4.75 0.28 -2.12
CA GLY A 58 -4.62 1.72 -2.07
C GLY A 58 -3.82 2.26 -3.25
N ARG A 59 -3.67 3.59 -3.30
CA ARG A 59 -2.81 4.23 -4.30
C ARG A 59 -1.37 3.78 -4.11
N ARG A 60 -0.72 3.32 -5.18
CA ARG A 60 0.72 3.02 -5.16
C ARG A 60 1.51 4.27 -4.76
N ALA A 61 2.46 4.10 -3.85
CA ALA A 61 3.36 5.17 -3.45
C ALA A 61 4.20 5.67 -4.64
N LYS A 62 4.42 6.99 -4.71
CA LYS A 62 5.24 7.63 -5.75
C LYS A 62 6.72 7.23 -5.69
N LEU A 63 7.22 6.91 -4.49
CA LEU A 63 8.57 6.39 -4.28
C LEU A 63 8.50 4.89 -4.05
N HIS A 64 9.32 4.14 -4.78
CA HIS A 64 9.47 2.70 -4.55
C HIS A 64 10.13 2.41 -3.18
N ASN A 65 9.85 1.24 -2.61
CA ASN A 65 10.37 0.82 -1.30
C ASN A 65 11.90 0.83 -1.25
N ARG A 66 12.57 0.46 -2.35
CA ARG A 66 14.04 0.52 -2.44
C ARG A 66 14.56 1.95 -2.35
N GLY A 67 13.96 2.88 -3.09
CA GLY A 67 14.33 4.30 -3.06
C GLY A 67 14.13 4.92 -1.67
N ARG A 68 13.00 4.61 -1.02
CA ARG A 68 12.74 5.05 0.37
C ARG A 68 13.81 4.57 1.35
N ARG A 69 14.22 3.29 1.26
CA ARG A 69 15.28 2.74 2.12
C ARG A 69 16.65 3.35 1.82
N ALA A 70 16.95 3.64 0.56
CA ALA A 70 18.20 4.29 0.17
C ALA A 70 18.31 5.70 0.78
N LEU A 71 17.24 6.50 0.66
CA LEU A 71 17.15 7.82 1.28
C LEU A 71 17.31 7.73 2.80
N PHE A 72 16.65 6.76 3.44
CA PHE A 72 16.78 6.58 4.89
C PHE A 72 18.20 6.20 5.33
N ARG A 73 18.90 5.37 4.55
CA ARG A 73 20.32 5.02 4.80
C ARG A 73 21.24 6.22 4.65
N GLU A 74 20.98 7.09 3.68
CA GLU A 74 21.75 8.32 3.47
C GLU A 74 21.63 9.26 4.67
N VAL A 75 20.41 9.43 5.21
CA VAL A 75 20.17 10.22 6.41
C VAL A 75 20.81 9.61 7.66
N ILE A 76 20.80 8.27 7.81
CA ILE A 76 21.49 7.62 8.94
C ILE A 76 23.00 7.84 8.88
N LYS A 77 23.60 7.72 7.69
CA LYS A 77 25.04 7.93 7.50
C LYS A 77 25.43 9.39 7.78
N ASN A 78 24.58 10.31 7.34
CA ASN A 78 24.80 11.74 7.46
C ASN A 78 23.55 12.37 8.09
N LEU A 79 23.54 12.50 9.41
CA LEU A 79 22.39 13.01 10.18
C LEU A 79 21.97 14.45 9.82
N MET A 80 22.83 15.19 9.10
CA MET A 80 22.62 16.57 8.67
C MET A 80 22.20 16.73 7.20
N VAL A 81 21.84 15.66 6.49
CA VAL A 81 21.48 15.76 5.07
C VAL A 81 20.26 16.64 4.87
N THR A 82 20.39 17.60 3.97
CA THR A 82 19.33 18.52 3.58
C THR A 82 18.36 17.88 2.59
N LEU A 83 17.12 18.36 2.57
CA LEU A 83 16.11 17.84 1.65
C LEU A 83 16.43 18.08 0.16
N THR A 84 17.34 19.02 -0.12
CA THR A 84 17.92 19.26 -1.45
C THR A 84 18.84 18.13 -1.89
N GLU A 85 19.72 17.67 -1.00
CA GLU A 85 20.64 16.56 -1.26
C GLU A 85 19.87 15.25 -1.44
N LEU A 86 18.86 14.98 -0.59
CA LEU A 86 17.96 13.83 -0.75
C LEU A 86 17.20 13.85 -2.08
N ARG A 87 16.95 15.04 -2.64
CA ARG A 87 16.30 15.15 -3.94
C ARG A 87 17.27 14.78 -5.06
N SER A 88 18.52 15.22 -4.98
CA SER A 88 19.56 14.83 -5.94
C SER A 88 19.78 13.33 -5.92
N SER A 89 19.94 12.72 -4.74
CA SER A 89 20.10 11.26 -4.63
C SER A 89 18.87 10.49 -5.14
N SER A 90 17.66 11.02 -4.92
CA SER A 90 16.43 10.46 -5.51
C SER A 90 16.42 10.50 -7.03
N VAL A 91 16.99 11.54 -7.65
CA VAL A 91 17.13 11.67 -9.10
C VAL A 91 18.17 10.68 -9.62
N ASP A 92 19.33 10.56 -8.96
CA ASP A 92 20.39 9.62 -9.31
C ASP A 92 19.92 8.16 -9.27
N MET A 93 19.02 7.86 -8.34
CA MET A 93 18.37 6.56 -8.19
C MET A 93 17.27 6.29 -9.25
N GLY A 94 17.04 7.22 -10.19
CA GLY A 94 16.04 7.12 -11.25
C GLY A 94 14.60 7.37 -10.80
N GLU A 95 14.40 7.94 -9.61
CA GLU A 95 13.09 8.12 -8.97
C GLU A 95 12.84 9.61 -8.64
N PRO A 96 12.77 10.50 -9.66
CA PRO A 96 12.68 11.94 -9.45
C PRO A 96 11.42 12.29 -8.66
N SER A 97 11.61 12.67 -7.39
CA SER A 97 10.52 12.92 -6.46
C SER A 97 10.45 14.37 -6.02
N ARG A 98 9.22 14.85 -5.79
CA ARG A 98 9.00 16.17 -5.19
C ARG A 98 9.47 16.19 -3.74
N ARG A 99 9.91 17.35 -3.27
CA ARG A 99 10.31 17.60 -1.87
C ARG A 99 9.29 17.06 -0.85
N THR A 100 8.00 17.29 -1.10
CA THR A 100 6.90 16.80 -0.26
C THR A 100 6.79 15.28 -0.23
N THR A 101 7.08 14.60 -1.35
CA THR A 101 7.09 13.13 -1.44
C THR A 101 8.23 12.54 -0.60
N ILE A 102 9.41 13.16 -0.64
CA ILE A 102 10.61 12.73 0.10
C ILE A 102 10.37 12.90 1.61
N SER A 103 9.86 14.06 2.04
CA SER A 103 9.50 14.32 3.44
C SER A 103 8.43 13.35 3.96
N ALA A 104 7.36 13.13 3.20
CA ALA A 104 6.32 12.17 3.58
C ALA A 104 6.84 10.73 3.68
N ALA A 105 7.77 10.33 2.80
CA ALA A 105 8.42 9.03 2.87
C ALA A 105 9.31 8.88 4.12
N PHE A 106 10.02 9.94 4.50
CA PHE A 106 10.85 9.96 5.71
C PHE A 106 10.02 9.84 6.99
N HIS A 107 8.89 10.57 7.07
CA HIS A 107 7.96 10.45 8.19
C HIS A 107 7.34 9.05 8.29
N GLN A 108 7.01 8.41 7.16
CA GLN A 108 6.52 7.03 7.15
C GLN A 108 7.56 6.01 7.65
N SER A 109 8.86 6.32 7.55
CA SER A 109 9.95 5.49 8.08
C SER A 109 10.33 5.80 9.54
N GLY A 110 9.57 6.64 10.24
CA GLY A 110 9.79 6.92 11.67
C GLY A 110 10.79 8.04 11.96
N GLY A 111 11.18 8.82 10.95
CA GLY A 111 12.09 9.96 11.13
C GLY A 111 11.36 11.23 11.56
N SER A 112 11.91 11.94 12.56
CA SER A 112 11.45 13.26 12.99
C SER A 112 12.31 14.37 12.38
N HIS A 113 11.69 15.29 11.62
CA HIS A 113 12.32 16.50 11.10
C HIS A 113 12.37 17.61 12.17
N SER A 114 13.07 17.41 13.28
CA SER A 114 13.29 18.51 14.24
C SER A 114 14.52 19.38 13.89
N SER A 115 15.34 19.00 12.90
CA SER A 115 16.58 19.71 12.55
C SER A 115 16.61 20.35 11.14
N VAL A 116 15.44 20.59 10.51
CA VAL A 116 15.37 21.27 9.20
C VAL A 116 14.56 22.57 9.30
N LYS A 117 14.86 23.38 10.32
CA LYS A 117 14.53 24.81 10.31
C LYS A 117 15.83 25.58 10.14
N GLY A 118 16.17 25.87 8.88
CA GLY A 118 17.40 26.57 8.55
C GLY A 118 17.41 26.98 7.09
N THR A 119 16.48 27.83 6.67
CA THR A 119 16.70 28.66 5.47
C THR A 119 17.85 29.61 5.78
N ARG A 120 19.09 29.24 5.47
CA ARG A 120 20.16 30.23 5.28
C ARG A 120 20.11 30.68 3.83
N GLN A 121 19.61 31.89 3.60
CA GLN A 121 19.87 32.59 2.33
C GLN A 121 21.38 32.80 2.22
N LEU A 122 21.97 32.42 1.09
CA LEU A 122 23.36 32.75 0.77
C LEU A 122 23.46 34.27 0.52
N PRO A 123 24.51 34.96 1.01
CA PRO A 123 24.71 36.37 0.65
C PRO A 123 25.01 36.47 -0.84
N LYS A 124 24.32 37.38 -1.54
CA LYS A 124 24.65 37.78 -2.90
C LYS A 124 26.03 38.44 -2.87
N GLY A 125 27.04 37.75 -3.37
CA GLY A 125 28.37 38.32 -3.60
C GLY A 125 28.28 39.41 -4.66
N THR A 126 28.62 40.62 -4.25
CA THR A 126 28.96 41.75 -5.12
C THR A 126 30.45 41.66 -5.38
N PHE A 127 30.85 41.55 -6.64
CA PHE A 127 31.94 42.29 -7.32
C PHE A 127 31.89 41.94 -8.81
#